data_AF-A0A9P6GYX9-F1
#
_entry.id   AF-A0A9P6GYX9-F1
#
_cell.length_a   1.000
_cell.length_b   1.000
_cell.length_c   1.000
_cell.angle_alpha   90.00
_cell.angle_beta   90.00
_cell.angle_gamma   90.00
#
_symmetry.space_group_name_H-M   'P 1'
#
loop_
_entity.id
_entity.type
_entity.pdbx_description
1 polymer ?
#
loop_
_entity_poly.entity_id
_entity_poly.type
_entity_poly.pdbx_seq_one_letter_code
_entity_poly.pdbx_strand_id
1 'polypeptide(L)'
;MDNLINKLEELKNLKNQRKSICTLLKHQKNSKILENFLSRNKFAKILDFMKSEDINLKDIEKTKEIIRKKLSECILFGNREDSKVLLSILIHLKENNIKEIFNGCLEKSTTNIKKLKIYDLVYELDGSYGDLSEIENTEMSPKALDKFLNELLNLQNKPSVLLNFYAKLEKKYFQKALAIIKEDEKNALEDIVYLAHKIQKRNNMMGVSIMDYIKGVISDLHVLRRQEDYSFFVKMFE
;
A
#
# COMPACT_ATOMS: atom_id res chain seq x y z
N MET A 1 32.40 27.17 19.13
CA MET A 1 31.32 26.17 19.29
C MET A 1 29.95 26.79 19.02
N ASP A 2 29.70 28.01 19.51
CA ASP A 2 28.41 28.71 19.40
C ASP A 2 27.94 28.98 17.95
N ASN A 3 28.86 29.24 17.02
CA ASN A 3 28.53 29.46 15.61
C ASN A 3 28.01 28.18 14.90
N LEU A 4 28.38 27.00 15.41
CA LEU A 4 27.93 25.70 14.88
C LEU A 4 26.55 25.32 15.45
N ILE A 5 26.29 25.68 16.71
CA ILE A 5 24.99 25.51 17.37
C ILE A 5 23.94 26.40 16.71
N ASN A 6 24.27 27.69 16.45
CA ASN A 6 23.36 28.61 15.76
C ASN A 6 22.99 28.14 14.35
N LYS A 7 23.97 27.60 13.59
CA LYS A 7 23.69 27.04 12.24
C LYS A 7 22.81 25.78 12.30
N LEU A 8 22.94 24.96 13.34
CA LEU A 8 22.09 23.78 13.55
C LEU A 8 20.65 24.16 13.91
N GLU A 9 20.46 25.22 14.69
CA GLU A 9 19.13 25.77 14.99
C GLU A 9 18.47 26.39 13.76
N GLU A 10 19.22 27.16 12.95
CA GLU A 10 18.74 27.66 11.66
C GLU A 10 18.30 26.51 10.74
N LEU A 11 19.09 25.44 10.64
CA LEU A 11 18.72 24.26 9.84
C LEU A 11 17.44 23.58 10.35
N LYS A 12 17.25 23.46 11.66
CA LYS A 12 16.01 22.95 12.25
C LYS A 12 14.81 23.83 11.90
N ASN A 13 14.97 25.15 12.00
CA ASN A 13 13.92 26.11 11.67
C ASN A 13 13.56 26.07 10.18
N LEU A 14 14.55 26.06 9.29
CA LEU A 14 14.34 25.92 7.85
C LEU A 14 13.65 24.59 7.49
N LYS A 15 13.97 23.50 8.18
CA LYS A 15 13.31 22.20 7.97
C LYS A 15 11.83 22.25 8.40
N ASN A 16 11.52 22.91 9.50
CA ASN A 16 10.14 23.10 9.97
C ASN A 16 9.35 24.02 9.03
N GLN A 17 9.96 25.13 8.59
CA GLN A 17 9.37 26.03 7.60
C GLN A 17 9.10 25.30 6.28
N ARG A 18 10.07 24.54 5.76
CA ARG A 18 9.88 23.71 4.56
C ARG A 18 8.73 22.73 4.74
N LYS A 19 8.62 22.07 5.90
CA LYS A 19 7.50 21.16 6.20
C LYS A 19 6.17 21.92 6.15
N SER A 20 6.08 23.09 6.78
CA SER A 20 4.86 23.92 6.78
C SER A 20 4.46 24.40 5.37
N ILE A 21 5.44 24.84 4.56
CA ILE A 21 5.23 25.28 3.17
C ILE A 21 4.80 24.12 2.28
N CYS A 22 5.41 22.93 2.45
CA CYS A 22 4.97 21.73 1.74
C CYS A 22 3.52 21.36 2.10
N THR A 23 3.12 21.47 3.38
CA THR A 23 1.72 21.27 3.79
C THR A 23 0.80 22.30 3.14
N LEU A 24 1.18 23.58 3.12
CA LEU A 24 0.43 24.68 2.53
C LEU A 24 0.27 24.55 1.01
N LEU A 25 1.34 24.20 0.30
CA LEU A 25 1.33 23.94 -1.14
C LEU A 25 0.51 22.69 -1.48
N LYS A 26 0.56 21.65 -0.64
CA LYS A 26 -0.31 20.46 -0.77
C LYS A 26 -1.77 20.88 -0.60
N HIS A 27 -2.10 21.74 0.37
CA HIS A 27 -3.45 22.30 0.56
C HIS A 27 -3.93 23.14 -0.63
N GLN A 28 -3.11 24.06 -1.16
CA GLN A 28 -3.48 24.90 -2.30
C GLN A 28 -3.67 24.09 -3.58
N LYS A 29 -2.77 23.14 -3.86
CA LYS A 29 -2.88 22.24 -5.01
C LYS A 29 -4.13 21.38 -4.90
N ASN A 30 -4.43 20.87 -3.70
CA ASN A 30 -5.65 20.11 -3.42
C ASN A 30 -6.91 20.97 -3.60
N SER A 31 -6.90 22.24 -3.18
CA SER A 31 -8.03 23.17 -3.34
C SER A 31 -8.37 23.44 -4.82
N LYS A 32 -7.36 23.67 -5.67
CA LYS A 32 -7.56 23.90 -7.11
C LYS A 32 -8.03 22.64 -7.85
N ILE A 33 -7.55 21.47 -7.42
CA ILE A 33 -8.03 20.17 -7.91
C ILE A 33 -9.48 19.93 -7.46
N LEU A 34 -9.83 20.33 -6.23
CA LEU A 34 -11.19 20.28 -5.69
C LEU A 34 -12.17 21.08 -6.55
N GLU A 35 -11.86 22.34 -6.85
CA GLU A 35 -12.72 23.21 -7.67
C GLU A 35 -12.95 22.64 -9.08
N ASN A 36 -11.89 22.12 -9.71
CA ASN A 36 -11.97 21.51 -11.04
C ASN A 36 -12.74 20.19 -11.05
N PHE A 37 -12.72 19.42 -9.96
CA PHE A 37 -13.45 18.15 -9.88
C PHE A 37 -14.92 18.37 -9.50
N LEU A 38 -15.20 19.24 -8.53
CA LEU A 38 -16.56 19.55 -8.08
C LEU A 38 -17.40 20.19 -9.20
N SER A 39 -16.77 20.93 -10.11
CA SER A 39 -17.40 21.51 -11.31
C SER A 39 -17.65 20.49 -12.43
N ARG A 40 -16.87 19.41 -12.51
CA ARG A 40 -17.00 18.38 -13.56
C ARG A 40 -17.95 17.23 -13.20
N ASN A 41 -18.11 16.89 -11.91
CA ASN A 41 -18.72 15.63 -11.49
C ASN A 41 -19.99 15.80 -10.64
N LYS A 42 -21.06 16.49 -11.10
CA LYS A 42 -22.38 16.53 -10.41
C LYS A 42 -22.38 16.82 -8.89
N PHE A 43 -21.27 17.29 -8.31
CA PHE A 43 -21.09 17.66 -6.91
C PHE A 43 -21.26 19.16 -6.70
N ALA A 44 -21.89 19.86 -7.65
CA ALA A 44 -22.21 21.29 -7.58
C ALA A 44 -22.85 21.66 -6.23
N LYS A 45 -23.73 20.81 -5.69
CA LYS A 45 -24.33 21.00 -4.36
C LYS A 45 -23.33 21.04 -3.20
N ILE A 46 -22.23 20.30 -3.27
CA ILE A 46 -21.14 20.33 -2.26
C ILE A 46 -20.27 21.58 -2.46
N LEU A 47 -20.09 22.01 -3.71
CA LEU A 47 -19.36 23.23 -4.08
C LEU A 47 -20.12 24.49 -3.61
N ASP A 48 -21.43 24.52 -3.82
CA ASP A 48 -22.33 25.59 -3.35
C ASP A 48 -22.42 25.60 -1.82
N PHE A 49 -22.43 24.41 -1.20
CA PHE A 49 -22.37 24.24 0.26
C PHE A 49 -21.06 24.77 0.87
N MET A 50 -19.91 24.56 0.22
CA MET A 50 -18.62 25.08 0.68
C MET A 50 -18.46 26.60 0.48
N LYS A 51 -19.28 27.21 -0.37
CA LYS A 51 -19.24 28.64 -0.70
C LYS A 51 -20.19 29.51 0.13
N SER A 52 -21.14 28.92 0.85
CA SER A 52 -22.08 29.69 1.67
C SER A 52 -21.44 30.11 3.00
N GLU A 53 -21.57 31.38 3.38
CA GLU A 53 -20.98 31.93 4.61
C GLU A 53 -21.73 31.50 5.89
N ASP A 54 -23.00 31.07 5.79
CA ASP A 54 -23.84 30.62 6.91
C ASP A 54 -24.14 29.12 6.87
N ILE A 55 -23.15 28.29 7.22
CA ILE A 55 -23.31 26.83 7.24
C ILE A 55 -23.81 26.36 8.62
N ASN A 56 -25.01 25.77 8.66
CA ASN A 56 -25.53 25.09 9.85
C ASN A 56 -24.78 23.75 10.08
N LEU A 57 -24.40 23.47 11.33
CA LEU A 57 -23.81 22.19 11.79
C LEU A 57 -24.57 20.96 11.28
N LYS A 58 -25.90 21.03 11.19
CA LYS A 58 -26.74 19.91 10.72
C LYS A 58 -26.52 19.57 9.25
N ASP A 59 -26.19 20.56 8.43
CA ASP A 59 -25.95 20.38 6.99
C ASP A 59 -24.50 19.93 6.72
N ILE A 60 -23.56 20.28 7.61
CA ILE A 60 -22.20 19.70 7.63
C ILE A 60 -22.29 18.19 7.84
N GLU A 61 -23.03 17.74 8.85
CA GLU A 61 -23.14 16.29 9.15
C GLU A 61 -23.80 15.49 8.02
N LYS A 62 -24.86 16.03 7.40
CA LYS A 62 -25.46 15.40 6.21
C LYS A 62 -24.48 15.31 5.04
N THR A 63 -23.69 16.35 4.81
CA THR A 63 -22.71 16.39 3.72
C THR A 63 -21.60 15.35 3.95
N LYS A 64 -21.12 15.24 5.19
CA LYS A 64 -20.15 14.21 5.58
C LYS A 64 -20.71 12.81 5.31
N GLU A 65 -21.95 12.53 5.68
CA GLU A 65 -22.56 11.22 5.46
C GLU A 65 -22.69 10.84 3.98
N ILE A 66 -23.08 11.80 3.13
CA ILE A 66 -23.11 11.62 1.67
C ILE A 66 -21.71 11.30 1.13
N ILE A 67 -20.69 12.05 1.56
CA ILE A 67 -19.31 11.82 1.14
C ILE A 67 -18.82 10.45 1.59
N ARG A 68 -19.10 10.04 2.84
CA ARG A 68 -18.73 8.70 3.36
C ARG A 68 -19.36 7.57 2.55
N LYS A 69 -20.65 7.69 2.22
CA LYS A 69 -21.35 6.70 1.37
C LYS A 69 -20.72 6.64 -0.02
N LYS A 70 -20.46 7.79 -0.64
CA LYS A 70 -19.87 7.85 -1.98
C LYS A 70 -18.43 7.37 -2.00
N LEU A 71 -17.65 7.68 -0.98
CA LEU A 71 -16.28 7.22 -0.81
C LEU A 71 -16.24 5.68 -0.75
N SER A 72 -17.17 5.09 0.00
CA SER A 72 -17.32 3.63 0.07
C SER A 72 -17.63 3.03 -1.31
N GLU A 73 -18.51 3.64 -2.10
CA GLU A 73 -18.79 3.22 -3.48
C GLU A 73 -17.56 3.35 -4.39
N CYS A 74 -16.88 4.50 -4.39
CA CYS A 74 -15.69 4.73 -5.21
C CYS A 74 -14.58 3.72 -4.87
N ILE A 75 -14.40 3.40 -3.59
CA ILE A 75 -13.49 2.35 -3.13
C ILE A 75 -13.93 0.97 -3.65
N LEU A 76 -15.21 0.62 -3.54
CA LEU A 76 -15.75 -0.66 -4.01
C LEU A 76 -15.55 -0.86 -5.52
N PHE A 77 -15.69 0.21 -6.31
CA PHE A 77 -15.52 0.19 -7.76
C PHE A 77 -14.07 0.49 -8.23
N GLY A 78 -13.14 0.70 -7.31
CA GLY A 78 -11.73 0.95 -7.63
C GLY A 78 -11.47 2.32 -8.28
N ASN A 79 -12.38 3.29 -8.14
CA ASN A 79 -12.19 4.63 -8.67
C ASN A 79 -11.31 5.47 -7.72
N ARG A 80 -9.99 5.30 -7.89
CA ARG A 80 -8.97 5.94 -7.04
C ARG A 80 -9.05 7.47 -7.08
N GLU A 81 -9.31 8.06 -8.24
CA GLU A 81 -9.29 9.51 -8.42
C GLU A 81 -10.47 10.18 -7.70
N ASP A 82 -11.68 9.62 -7.85
CA ASP A 82 -12.85 10.06 -7.10
C ASP A 82 -12.64 9.87 -5.59
N SER A 83 -12.07 8.75 -5.15
CA SER A 83 -11.78 8.52 -3.73
C SER A 83 -10.80 9.57 -3.18
N LYS A 84 -9.73 9.92 -3.92
CA LYS A 84 -8.79 10.99 -3.52
C LYS A 84 -9.50 12.33 -3.33
N VAL A 85 -10.42 12.67 -4.23
CA VAL A 85 -11.13 13.94 -4.15
C VAL A 85 -12.10 13.95 -2.96
N LEU A 86 -12.92 12.92 -2.81
CA LEU A 86 -13.85 12.81 -1.68
C LEU A 86 -13.13 12.88 -0.32
N LEU A 87 -11.96 12.25 -0.22
CA LEU A 87 -11.13 12.35 0.98
C LEU A 87 -10.56 13.76 1.20
N SER A 88 -10.16 14.44 0.13
CA SER A 88 -9.69 15.82 0.22
C SER A 88 -10.79 16.76 0.72
N ILE A 89 -12.05 16.50 0.37
CA ILE A 89 -13.21 17.24 0.88
C ILE A 89 -13.39 16.98 2.38
N LEU A 90 -13.33 15.72 2.83
CA LEU A 90 -13.43 15.39 4.27
C LEU A 90 -12.33 16.05 5.11
N ILE A 91 -11.09 16.09 4.59
CA ILE A 91 -9.98 16.82 5.21
C ILE A 91 -10.28 18.31 5.30
N HIS A 92 -10.81 18.90 4.22
CA HIS A 92 -11.14 20.33 4.19
C HIS A 92 -12.26 20.71 5.16
N LEU A 93 -13.25 19.82 5.35
CA LEU A 93 -14.32 19.96 6.34
C LEU A 93 -13.84 19.75 7.80
N LYS A 94 -12.51 19.69 8.03
CA LYS A 94 -11.87 19.49 9.33
C LYS A 94 -12.44 18.29 10.10
N GLU A 95 -12.72 17.21 9.39
CA GLU A 95 -13.15 15.98 10.03
C GLU A 95 -11.97 15.37 10.81
N ASN A 96 -11.96 15.56 12.13
CA ASN A 96 -10.90 15.01 12.99
C ASN A 96 -10.92 13.46 13.07
N ASN A 97 -12.00 12.83 12.58
CA ASN A 97 -12.23 11.39 12.65
C ASN A 97 -12.03 10.67 11.30
N ILE A 98 -11.18 11.20 10.40
CA ILE A 98 -10.89 10.56 9.10
C ILE A 98 -10.50 9.09 9.24
N LYS A 99 -9.71 8.74 10.28
CA LYS A 99 -9.36 7.35 10.58
C LYS A 99 -10.57 6.48 10.90
N GLU A 100 -11.54 7.01 11.63
CA GLU A 100 -12.77 6.28 11.98
C GLU A 100 -13.65 6.05 10.73
N ILE A 101 -13.72 7.05 9.85
CA ILE A 101 -14.37 6.91 8.53
C ILE A 101 -13.69 5.85 7.69
N PHE A 102 -12.34 5.86 7.67
CA PHE A 102 -11.57 4.85 6.98
C PHE A 102 -11.81 3.45 7.55
N ASN A 103 -11.82 3.31 8.87
CA ASN A 103 -12.11 2.05 9.55
C ASN A 103 -13.54 1.57 9.24
N GLY A 104 -14.54 2.46 9.25
CA GLY A 104 -15.91 2.12 8.85
C GLY A 104 -16.05 1.74 7.36
N CYS A 105 -15.22 2.29 6.47
CA CYS A 105 -15.13 1.82 5.08
C CYS A 105 -14.41 0.45 4.98
N LEU A 106 -13.42 0.19 5.84
CA LEU A 106 -12.69 -1.09 5.91
C LEU A 106 -13.57 -2.22 6.43
N GLU A 107 -14.45 -1.96 7.40
CA GLU A 107 -15.45 -2.92 7.92
C GLU A 107 -16.39 -3.43 6.80
N LYS A 108 -16.65 -2.60 5.79
CA LYS A 108 -17.47 -2.95 4.62
C LYS A 108 -16.67 -3.55 3.47
N SER A 109 -15.34 -3.64 3.58
CA SER A 109 -14.48 -4.18 2.53
C SER A 109 -14.48 -5.71 2.55
N THR A 110 -14.90 -6.32 1.45
CA THR A 110 -15.07 -7.78 1.35
C THR A 110 -13.80 -8.57 1.05
N THR A 111 -12.68 -7.92 0.66
CA THR A 111 -11.43 -8.63 0.33
C THR A 111 -10.17 -7.93 0.83
N ASN A 112 -9.12 -8.71 1.10
CA ASN A 112 -7.82 -8.22 1.57
C ASN A 112 -7.15 -7.24 0.57
N ILE A 113 -7.29 -7.46 -0.74
CA ILE A 113 -6.73 -6.54 -1.73
C ILE A 113 -7.44 -5.18 -1.73
N LYS A 114 -8.76 -5.17 -1.48
CA LYS A 114 -9.51 -3.92 -1.35
C LYS A 114 -9.07 -3.15 -0.10
N LYS A 115 -8.88 -3.85 1.04
CA LYS A 115 -8.30 -3.25 2.26
C LYS A 115 -6.94 -2.59 1.96
N LEU A 116 -6.06 -3.28 1.24
CA LEU A 116 -4.73 -2.74 0.89
C LEU A 116 -4.78 -1.53 -0.05
N LYS A 117 -5.69 -1.52 -1.04
CA LYS A 117 -5.90 -0.34 -1.90
C LYS A 117 -6.38 0.88 -1.11
N ILE A 118 -7.16 0.65 -0.05
CA ILE A 118 -7.59 1.71 0.87
C ILE A 118 -6.39 2.23 1.66
N TYR A 119 -5.55 1.34 2.23
CA TYR A 119 -4.33 1.78 2.92
C TYR A 119 -3.36 2.53 2.00
N ASP A 120 -3.21 2.09 0.75
CA ASP A 120 -2.42 2.78 -0.27
C ASP A 120 -2.91 4.22 -0.48
N LEU A 121 -4.22 4.45 -0.41
CA LEU A 121 -4.84 5.77 -0.53
C LEU A 121 -4.68 6.63 0.73
N VAL A 122 -4.89 6.04 1.93
CA VAL A 122 -4.67 6.71 3.22
C VAL A 122 -3.24 7.25 3.30
N TYR A 123 -2.28 6.40 2.93
CA TYR A 123 -0.86 6.70 3.04
C TYR A 123 -0.44 7.92 2.20
N GLU A 124 -1.03 8.14 1.02
CA GLU A 124 -0.76 9.36 0.24
C GLU A 124 -1.20 10.64 0.95
N LEU A 125 -2.25 10.54 1.76
CA LEU A 125 -2.86 11.69 2.42
C LEU A 125 -2.11 12.03 3.71
N ASP A 126 -1.97 11.05 4.60
CA ASP A 126 -1.47 11.26 5.97
C ASP A 126 -0.12 10.59 6.27
N GLY A 127 0.43 9.81 5.35
CA GLY A 127 1.71 9.11 5.51
C GLY A 127 1.67 7.93 6.48
N SER A 128 0.49 7.55 6.97
CA SER A 128 0.29 6.40 7.85
C SER A 128 -0.25 5.20 7.07
N TYR A 129 0.32 4.02 7.33
CA TYR A 129 -0.14 2.77 6.72
C TYR A 129 -0.89 1.96 7.78
N GLY A 130 -1.94 1.26 7.37
CA GLY A 130 -2.74 0.46 8.28
C GLY A 130 -2.02 -0.80 8.77
N ASP A 131 -2.61 -1.45 9.77
CA ASP A 131 -2.14 -2.74 10.26
C ASP A 131 -2.42 -3.85 9.23
N LEU A 132 -1.40 -4.66 8.98
CA LEU A 132 -1.40 -5.77 8.02
C LEU A 132 -1.49 -7.15 8.69
N SER A 133 -1.50 -7.21 10.03
CA SER A 133 -1.51 -8.43 10.82
C SER A 133 -2.65 -9.39 10.43
N GLU A 134 -3.88 -8.87 10.30
CA GLU A 134 -5.06 -9.65 9.88
C GLU A 134 -4.86 -10.31 8.51
N ILE A 135 -4.23 -9.59 7.57
CA ILE A 135 -4.00 -10.06 6.21
C ILE A 135 -2.87 -11.09 6.20
N GLU A 136 -1.81 -10.87 6.98
CA GLU A 136 -0.65 -11.77 7.11
C GLU A 136 -1.05 -13.16 7.61
N ASN A 137 -1.98 -13.19 8.56
CA ASN A 137 -2.48 -14.40 9.20
C ASN A 137 -3.54 -15.14 8.36
N THR A 138 -4.02 -14.55 7.26
CA THR A 138 -4.98 -15.22 6.39
C THR A 138 -4.32 -16.43 5.72
N GLU A 139 -4.92 -17.60 5.88
CA GLU A 139 -4.48 -18.82 5.20
C GLU A 139 -4.88 -18.76 3.72
N MET A 140 -3.91 -19.00 2.84
CA MET A 140 -4.07 -18.99 1.40
C MET A 140 -3.39 -20.22 0.81
N SER A 141 -4.03 -20.85 -0.19
CA SER A 141 -3.38 -21.86 -1.02
C SER A 141 -2.24 -21.23 -1.85
N PRO A 142 -1.24 -22.01 -2.30
CA PRO A 142 -0.14 -21.47 -3.11
C PRO A 142 -0.65 -20.68 -4.34
N LYS A 143 -1.71 -21.18 -5.01
CA LYS A 143 -2.31 -20.51 -6.17
C LYS A 143 -3.00 -19.20 -5.80
N ALA A 144 -3.71 -19.16 -4.67
CA ALA A 144 -4.35 -17.93 -4.20
C ALA A 144 -3.30 -16.89 -3.78
N LEU A 145 -2.24 -17.33 -3.10
CA LEU A 145 -1.14 -16.48 -2.67
C LEU A 145 -0.35 -15.93 -3.86
N ASP A 146 -0.10 -16.74 -4.89
CA ASP A 146 0.53 -16.30 -6.14
C ASP A 146 -0.28 -15.20 -6.82
N LYS A 147 -1.60 -15.38 -6.92
CA LYS A 147 -2.50 -14.35 -7.46
C LYS A 147 -2.44 -13.08 -6.61
N PHE A 148 -2.52 -13.22 -5.28
CA PHE A 148 -2.49 -12.09 -4.37
C PHE A 148 -1.18 -11.29 -4.47
N LEU A 149 -0.02 -11.96 -4.49
CA LEU A 149 1.30 -11.34 -4.69
C LEU A 149 1.37 -10.54 -6.00
N ASN A 150 0.78 -11.04 -7.10
CA ASN A 150 0.69 -10.30 -8.36
C ASN A 150 -0.23 -9.07 -8.25
N GLU A 151 -1.33 -9.16 -7.50
CA GLU A 151 -2.22 -8.01 -7.28
C GLU A 151 -1.52 -6.90 -6.49
N LEU A 152 -0.63 -7.23 -5.55
CA LEU A 152 0.16 -6.25 -4.78
C LEU A 152 1.11 -5.41 -5.64
N LEU A 153 1.55 -5.94 -6.79
CA LEU A 153 2.42 -5.20 -7.72
C LEU A 153 1.74 -3.94 -8.28
N ASN A 154 0.40 -3.90 -8.27
CA ASN A 154 -0.39 -2.78 -8.78
C ASN A 154 -0.61 -1.66 -7.76
N LEU A 155 -0.14 -1.82 -6.52
CA LEU A 155 -0.20 -0.75 -5.52
C LEU A 155 0.83 0.33 -5.85
N GLN A 156 0.43 1.61 -5.74
CA GLN A 156 1.29 2.72 -6.17
C GLN A 156 2.35 3.04 -5.12
N ASN A 157 1.97 3.07 -3.84
CA ASN A 157 2.91 3.38 -2.78
C ASN A 157 3.53 2.08 -2.25
N LYS A 158 4.84 2.14 -2.00
CA LYS A 158 5.63 1.04 -1.48
C LYS A 158 6.33 1.44 -0.18
N PRO A 159 5.58 1.77 0.89
CA PRO A 159 6.20 2.06 2.18
C PRO A 159 6.93 0.83 2.70
N SER A 160 7.93 1.04 3.56
CA SER A 160 8.72 -0.04 4.17
C SER A 160 7.85 -1.13 4.83
N VAL A 161 6.73 -0.74 5.45
CA VAL A 161 5.76 -1.66 6.04
C VAL A 161 5.17 -2.63 4.99
N LEU A 162 4.76 -2.11 3.83
CA LEU A 162 4.23 -2.94 2.73
C LEU A 162 5.32 -3.82 2.12
N LEU A 163 6.54 -3.31 1.96
CA LEU A 163 7.68 -4.07 1.43
C LEU A 163 8.04 -5.24 2.35
N ASN A 164 8.08 -5.01 3.66
CA ASN A 164 8.34 -6.06 4.65
C ASN A 164 7.24 -7.12 4.64
N PHE A 165 5.98 -6.69 4.60
CA PHE A 165 4.82 -7.58 4.47
C PHE A 165 4.88 -8.42 3.19
N TYR A 166 5.17 -7.79 2.05
CA TYR A 166 5.35 -8.46 0.77
C TYR A 166 6.45 -9.53 0.83
N ALA A 167 7.61 -9.18 1.40
CA ALA A 167 8.71 -10.12 1.56
C ALA A 167 8.32 -11.35 2.39
N LYS A 168 7.53 -11.18 3.47
CA LYS A 168 7.03 -12.31 4.26
C LYS A 168 6.08 -13.20 3.46
N LEU A 169 5.18 -12.61 2.67
CA LEU A 169 4.26 -13.38 1.83
C LEU A 169 5.00 -14.14 0.72
N GLU A 170 6.03 -13.56 0.12
CA GLU A 170 6.88 -14.27 -0.85
C GLU A 170 7.61 -15.45 -0.22
N LYS A 171 8.15 -15.29 0.99
CA LYS A 171 8.76 -16.41 1.74
C LYS A 171 7.73 -17.52 2.02
N LYS A 172 6.51 -17.16 2.45
CA LYS A 172 5.40 -18.09 2.68
C LYS A 172 4.99 -18.80 1.39
N TYR A 173 4.96 -18.10 0.26
CA TYR A 173 4.67 -18.65 -1.06
C TYR A 173 5.74 -19.66 -1.48
N PHE A 174 7.01 -19.28 -1.36
CA PHE A 174 8.14 -20.15 -1.67
C PHE A 174 8.07 -21.45 -0.87
N GLN A 175 7.91 -21.37 0.46
CA GLN A 175 7.82 -22.57 1.30
C GLN A 175 6.66 -23.49 0.91
N LYS A 176 5.47 -22.93 0.65
CA LYS A 176 4.29 -23.71 0.24
C LYS A 176 4.48 -24.35 -1.14
N ALA A 177 5.12 -23.66 -2.09
CA ALA A 177 5.42 -24.21 -3.41
C ALA A 177 6.51 -25.29 -3.34
N LEU A 178 7.55 -25.07 -2.53
CA LEU A 178 8.62 -26.03 -2.32
C LEU A 178 8.13 -27.35 -1.70
N ALA A 179 7.16 -27.28 -0.80
CA ALA A 179 6.54 -28.47 -0.21
C ALA A 179 5.90 -29.38 -1.28
N ILE A 180 5.31 -28.79 -2.33
CA ILE A 180 4.72 -29.53 -3.44
C ILE A 180 5.81 -30.13 -4.33
N ILE A 181 6.85 -29.34 -4.66
CA ILE A 181 7.97 -29.81 -5.51
C ILE A 181 8.70 -30.98 -4.84
N LYS A 182 8.85 -30.96 -3.51
CA LYS A 182 9.47 -32.06 -2.76
C LYS A 182 8.76 -33.41 -2.90
N GLU A 183 7.48 -33.42 -3.24
CA GLU A 183 6.72 -34.66 -3.44
C GLU A 183 6.99 -35.30 -4.82
N ASP A 184 7.52 -34.54 -5.80
CA ASP A 184 7.83 -35.00 -7.16
C ASP A 184 9.33 -34.82 -7.50
N GLU A 185 10.12 -35.85 -7.19
CA GLU A 185 11.59 -35.80 -7.27
C GLU A 185 12.15 -35.72 -8.69
N LYS A 186 11.38 -36.06 -9.73
CA LYS A 186 11.93 -36.24 -11.09
C LYS A 186 12.40 -34.94 -11.72
N ASN A 187 11.79 -33.80 -11.39
CA ASN A 187 12.05 -32.50 -12.02
C ASN A 187 12.38 -31.37 -11.01
N ALA A 188 12.77 -31.72 -9.78
CA ALA A 188 12.92 -30.77 -8.69
C ALA A 188 13.86 -29.58 -9.02
N LEU A 189 14.96 -29.80 -9.77
CA LEU A 189 15.86 -28.71 -10.16
C LEU A 189 15.17 -27.70 -11.09
N GLU A 190 14.52 -28.18 -12.14
CA GLU A 190 13.83 -27.31 -13.11
C GLU A 190 12.70 -26.52 -12.44
N ASP A 191 11.92 -27.18 -11.58
CA ASP A 191 10.81 -26.55 -10.86
C ASP A 191 11.29 -25.50 -9.86
N ILE A 192 12.39 -25.76 -9.15
CA ILE A 192 12.99 -24.80 -8.22
C ILE A 192 13.56 -23.59 -8.96
N VAL A 193 14.26 -23.82 -10.07
CA VAL A 193 14.79 -22.74 -10.92
C VAL A 193 13.64 -21.88 -11.45
N TYR A 194 12.57 -22.50 -11.97
CA TYR A 194 11.39 -21.79 -12.43
C TYR A 194 10.73 -20.96 -11.32
N LEU A 195 10.54 -21.56 -10.14
CA LEU A 195 9.96 -20.89 -8.97
C LEU A 195 10.82 -19.71 -8.53
N ALA A 196 12.13 -19.89 -8.39
CA ALA A 196 13.06 -18.84 -7.99
C ALA A 196 13.08 -17.69 -9.00
N HIS A 197 13.08 -17.98 -10.31
CA HIS A 197 13.03 -16.96 -11.35
C HIS A 197 11.73 -16.15 -11.32
N LYS A 198 10.60 -16.83 -11.11
CA LYS A 198 9.29 -16.19 -10.95
C LYS A 198 9.27 -15.23 -9.77
N ILE A 199 9.81 -15.66 -8.63
CA ILE A 199 9.90 -14.83 -7.42
C ILE A 199 10.86 -13.65 -7.65
N GLN A 200 12.05 -13.89 -8.21
CA GLN A 200 13.04 -12.85 -8.51
C GLN A 200 12.45 -11.75 -9.42
N LYS A 201 11.71 -12.14 -10.46
CA LYS A 201 11.06 -11.18 -11.36
C LYS A 201 10.10 -10.24 -10.62
N ARG A 202 9.27 -10.76 -9.72
CA ARG A 202 8.33 -9.92 -8.95
C ARG A 202 9.03 -9.09 -7.88
N ASN A 203 10.01 -9.67 -7.22
CA ASN A 203 10.89 -9.01 -6.26
C ASN A 203 11.57 -7.78 -6.86
N ASN A 204 12.09 -7.90 -8.09
CA ASN A 204 12.67 -6.78 -8.83
C ASN A 204 11.66 -5.66 -9.08
N MET A 205 10.38 -5.98 -9.36
CA MET A 205 9.32 -4.97 -9.52
C MET A 205 8.95 -4.29 -8.19
N MET A 206 9.07 -5.00 -7.06
CA MET A 206 8.78 -4.46 -5.73
C MET A 206 9.96 -3.75 -5.08
N GLY A 207 11.19 -3.99 -5.54
CA GLY A 207 12.40 -3.51 -4.88
C GLY A 207 12.71 -4.29 -3.60
N VAL A 208 12.39 -5.58 -3.57
CA VAL A 208 12.65 -6.51 -2.45
C VAL A 208 13.60 -7.60 -2.93
N SER A 209 14.48 -8.10 -2.07
CA SER A 209 15.25 -9.32 -2.35
C SER A 209 15.03 -10.35 -1.24
N ILE A 210 14.67 -11.58 -1.64
CA ILE A 210 14.64 -12.74 -0.75
C ILE A 210 15.47 -13.91 -1.28
N MET A 211 16.38 -13.66 -2.23
CA MET A 211 17.15 -14.74 -2.87
C MET A 211 18.08 -15.46 -1.90
N ASP A 212 18.70 -14.75 -0.96
CA ASP A 212 19.55 -15.37 0.07
C ASP A 212 18.75 -16.32 0.96
N TYR A 213 17.51 -15.93 1.29
CA TYR A 213 16.59 -16.80 2.02
C TYR A 213 16.24 -18.06 1.21
N ILE A 214 15.95 -17.92 -0.09
CA ILE A 214 15.65 -19.06 -0.97
C ILE A 214 16.85 -20.01 -1.04
N LYS A 215 18.06 -19.48 -1.26
CA LYS A 215 19.32 -20.25 -1.31
C LYS A 215 19.56 -21.01 0.01
N GLY A 216 19.34 -20.35 1.15
CA GLY A 216 19.44 -20.96 2.47
C GLY A 216 18.44 -22.10 2.67
N VAL A 217 17.16 -21.87 2.39
CA VAL A 217 16.11 -22.89 2.56
C VAL A 217 16.33 -24.10 1.67
N ILE A 218 16.77 -23.92 0.41
CA ILE A 218 17.05 -25.05 -0.49
C ILE A 218 18.20 -25.92 0.07
N SER A 219 19.24 -25.27 0.60
CA SER A 219 20.38 -25.93 1.24
C SER A 219 19.96 -26.69 2.50
N ASP A 220 19.30 -26.01 3.44
CA ASP A 220 18.91 -26.55 4.75
C ASP A 220 17.97 -27.74 4.61
N LEU A 221 17.08 -27.69 3.61
CA LEU A 221 16.08 -28.71 3.37
C LEU A 221 16.56 -29.83 2.44
N HIS A 222 17.82 -29.79 1.98
CA HIS A 222 18.44 -30.71 1.04
C HIS A 222 17.54 -31.07 -0.14
N VAL A 223 16.86 -30.06 -0.71
CA VAL A 223 15.87 -30.31 -1.78
C VAL A 223 16.56 -30.76 -3.06
N LEU A 224 17.72 -30.17 -3.34
CA LEU A 224 18.62 -30.62 -4.40
C LEU A 224 19.64 -31.58 -3.78
N ARG A 225 19.48 -32.88 -4.06
CA ARG A 225 20.31 -33.94 -3.45
C ARG A 225 21.76 -33.91 -3.94
N ARG A 226 21.98 -33.52 -5.19
CA ARG A 226 23.33 -33.43 -5.77
C ARG A 226 23.91 -32.05 -5.50
N GLN A 227 25.13 -32.02 -5.01
CA GLN A 227 25.86 -30.77 -4.78
C GLN A 227 26.06 -29.97 -6.08
N GLU A 228 26.20 -30.66 -7.20
CA GLU A 228 26.28 -30.06 -8.54
C GLU A 228 25.01 -29.28 -8.90
N ASP A 229 23.83 -29.86 -8.65
CA ASP A 229 22.52 -29.22 -8.91
C ASP A 229 22.36 -27.96 -8.06
N TYR A 230 22.73 -28.02 -6.78
CA TYR A 230 22.71 -26.84 -5.90
C TYR A 230 23.69 -25.77 -6.36
N SER A 231 24.91 -26.16 -6.74
CA SER A 231 25.94 -25.22 -7.21
C SER A 231 25.52 -24.54 -8.52
N PHE A 232 24.87 -25.30 -9.42
CA PHE A 232 24.27 -24.77 -10.64
C PHE A 232 23.16 -23.76 -10.32
N PHE A 233 22.24 -24.12 -9.43
CA PHE A 233 21.18 -23.23 -8.97
C PHE A 233 21.75 -21.91 -8.41
N VAL A 234 22.74 -21.96 -7.53
CA VAL A 234 23.32 -20.74 -6.92
C VAL A 234 23.88 -19.80 -7.98
N LYS A 235 24.65 -20.32 -8.94
CA LYS A 235 25.25 -19.54 -10.04
C LYS A 235 24.22 -18.86 -10.94
N MET A 236 23.02 -19.44 -11.09
CA MET A 236 21.95 -18.82 -11.89
C MET A 236 21.37 -17.55 -11.26
N PHE A 237 21.58 -17.35 -9.95
CA PHE A 237 21.00 -16.25 -9.18
C PHE A 237 22.05 -15.46 -8.39
N GLU A 238 23.28 -15.42 -8.89
CA GLU A 238 24.34 -14.50 -8.47
C GLU A 238 24.23 -13.14 -9.18
#